data_AF-A0A2S7P913-F1
#
_entry.id   AF-A0A2S7P913-F1
#
_cell.length_a   1.000
_cell.length_b   1.000
_cell.length_c   1.000
_cell.angle_alpha   90.00
_cell.angle_beta   90.00
_cell.angle_gamma   90.00
#
_symmetry.space_group_name_H-M   'P 1'
#
loop_
_entity.id
_entity.type
_entity.pdbx_description
1 polymer ?
#
loop_
_entity_poly.entity_id
_entity_poly.type
_entity_poly.pdbx_seq_one_letter_code
_entity_poly.pdbx_strand_id
1 'polypeptide(L)'
;MIDKPKRKSERLDRRKMTLLNKVYEISRFCGVDVALMLLYHYTSTNLESWPPTKDEIRLSYPLPLNLLSKDIEAQVKKTSTPDSNTI
;
A
#
# COMPACT_ATOMS: atom_id res chain seq x y z
N MET A 1 18.57 -32.35 8.18
CA MET A 1 18.57 -30.94 7.73
C MET A 1 17.26 -30.33 8.15
N ILE A 2 17.28 -29.34 9.05
CA ILE A 2 16.06 -28.71 9.58
C ILE A 2 15.54 -27.74 8.52
N ASP A 3 14.42 -28.07 7.89
CA ASP A 3 13.73 -27.18 6.95
C ASP A 3 13.22 -25.95 7.72
N LYS A 4 13.91 -24.83 7.57
CA LYS A 4 13.48 -23.55 8.15
C LYS A 4 12.15 -23.14 7.49
N PRO A 5 11.20 -22.53 8.23
CA PRO A 5 9.89 -22.17 7.70
C PRO A 5 10.00 -21.01 6.68
N LYS A 6 10.36 -21.32 5.43
CA LYS A 6 10.56 -20.38 4.32
C LYS A 6 9.27 -19.66 3.84
N ARG A 7 8.08 -20.08 4.28
CA ARG A 7 6.82 -19.73 3.62
C ARG A 7 6.33 -18.28 3.83
N LYS A 8 6.64 -17.63 4.96
CA LYS A 8 6.09 -16.30 5.27
C LYS A 8 6.87 -15.16 4.63
N SER A 9 8.20 -15.19 4.66
CA SER A 9 9.05 -14.17 4.03
C SER A 9 8.91 -14.20 2.51
N GLU A 10 8.94 -15.39 1.91
CA GLU A 10 8.78 -15.56 0.45
C GLU A 10 7.44 -15.01 -0.06
N ARG A 11 6.36 -15.20 0.71
CA ARG A 11 5.04 -14.63 0.38
C ARG A 11 5.03 -13.11 0.47
N LEU A 12 5.72 -12.52 1.45
CA LEU A 12 5.85 -11.07 1.55
C LEU A 12 6.64 -10.52 0.37
N ASP A 13 7.79 -11.12 0.04
CA ASP A 13 8.64 -10.64 -1.05
C ASP A 13 7.95 -10.74 -2.41
N ARG A 14 7.20 -11.83 -2.67
CA ARG A 14 6.34 -11.94 -3.86
C ARG A 14 5.30 -10.83 -3.93
N ARG A 15 4.62 -10.53 -2.82
CA ARG A 15 3.61 -9.45 -2.76
C ARG A 15 4.22 -8.06 -2.95
N LYS A 16 5.41 -7.81 -2.39
CA LYS A 16 6.16 -6.56 -2.63
C LYS A 16 6.45 -6.40 -4.12
N MET A 17 6.91 -7.45 -4.78
CA MET A 17 7.19 -7.42 -6.21
C MET A 17 5.91 -7.14 -7.04
N THR A 18 4.80 -7.80 -6.71
CA THR A 18 3.51 -7.52 -7.36
C THR A 18 3.09 -6.06 -7.17
N LEU A 19 3.28 -5.50 -5.98
CA LEU A 19 2.94 -4.11 -5.68
C LEU A 19 3.81 -3.12 -6.48
N LEU A 20 5.12 -3.38 -6.58
CA LEU A 20 6.04 -2.57 -7.40
C LEU A 20 5.64 -2.61 -8.88
N ASN A 21 5.29 -3.77 -9.41
CA ASN A 21 4.82 -3.89 -10.78
C ASN A 21 3.55 -3.06 -11.03
N LYS A 22 2.60 -3.06 -10.09
CA LYS A 22 1.37 -2.26 -10.19
C LYS A 22 1.64 -0.76 -10.13
N VAL A 23 2.55 -0.32 -9.26
CA VAL A 23 2.99 1.07 -9.19
C VAL A 23 3.62 1.51 -10.52
N TYR A 24 4.48 0.66 -11.09
CA TYR A 24 5.06 0.91 -12.41
C TYR A 24 4.00 1.00 -13.52
N GLU A 25 3.03 0.09 -13.53
CA GLU A 25 1.91 0.13 -14.48
C GLU A 25 1.15 1.46 -14.38
N ILE A 26 0.80 1.92 -13.18
CA ILE A 26 0.10 3.19 -12.98
C ILE A 26 0.94 4.36 -13.50
N SER A 27 2.22 4.40 -13.13
CA SER A 27 3.11 5.48 -13.59
C SER A 27 3.19 5.51 -15.12
N ARG A 28 3.35 4.34 -15.76
CA ARG A 28 3.48 4.23 -17.21
C ARG A 28 2.19 4.49 -17.97
N PHE A 29 1.05 3.96 -17.52
CA PHE A 29 -0.22 4.05 -18.24
C PHE A 29 -1.01 5.32 -17.95
N CYS A 30 -0.86 5.89 -16.75
CA CYS A 30 -1.56 7.11 -16.35
C CYS A 30 -0.67 8.36 -16.42
N GLY A 31 0.63 8.23 -16.65
CA GLY A 31 1.56 9.36 -16.78
C GLY A 31 1.73 10.15 -15.48
N VAL A 32 1.63 9.48 -14.34
CA VAL A 32 1.71 10.11 -13.00
C VAL A 32 2.99 9.69 -12.28
N ASP A 33 3.54 10.60 -11.48
CA ASP A 33 4.62 10.29 -10.56
C ASP A 33 4.06 9.57 -9.34
N VAL A 34 4.55 8.35 -9.09
CA VAL A 34 4.07 7.51 -7.98
C VAL A 34 5.23 7.17 -7.05
N ALA A 35 5.08 7.49 -5.77
CA ALA A 35 5.98 7.07 -4.71
C ALA A 35 5.32 5.97 -3.87
N LEU A 36 6.03 4.85 -3.65
CA LEU A 36 5.59 3.77 -2.76
C LEU A 36 6.48 3.72 -1.52
N MET A 37 5.88 3.87 -0.33
CA MET A 37 6.56 3.73 0.95
C MET A 37 6.04 2.51 1.73
N LEU A 38 6.92 1.56 2.02
CA LEU A 38 6.61 0.37 2.82
C LEU A 38 7.30 0.47 4.18
N LEU A 39 6.54 0.76 5.23
CA LEU A 39 7.04 0.78 6.59
C LEU A 39 6.82 -0.59 7.25
N TYR A 40 7.91 -1.30 7.54
CA TYR A 40 7.90 -2.45 8.45
C TYR A 40 8.12 -1.89 9.85
N HIS A 41 7.26 -2.26 10.81
CA HIS A 41 7.27 -1.79 12.20
C HIS A 41 8.68 -1.38 12.69
N TYR A 42 8.91 -0.07 12.74
CA TYR A 42 10.21 0.51 13.05
C TYR A 42 10.28 0.78 14.56
N THR A 43 11.10 0.03 15.29
CA THR A 43 11.42 0.28 16.72
C THR A 43 12.80 0.92 16.86
N SER A 44 13.10 1.91 16.03
CA SER A 44 14.35 2.68 16.15
C SER A 44 13.99 4.14 16.41
N THR A 45 14.54 4.66 17.50
CA THR A 45 14.31 5.98 18.10
C THR A 45 15.10 7.10 17.42
N ASN A 46 15.73 6.86 16.26
CA ASN A 46 16.48 7.90 15.56
C ASN A 46 15.57 8.68 14.60
N LEU A 47 15.23 9.90 15.03
CA LEU A 47 14.29 10.86 14.44
C LEU A 47 14.87 11.75 13.32
N GLU A 48 16.12 11.55 12.91
CA GLU A 48 16.83 12.56 12.10
C GLU A 48 16.48 12.58 10.61
N SER A 49 15.78 11.56 10.09
CA SER A 49 15.33 11.59 8.70
C SER A 49 14.11 10.70 8.48
N TRP A 50 12.95 11.32 8.24
CA TRP A 50 11.78 10.74 7.55
C TRP A 50 11.01 9.65 8.30
N PRO A 51 9.65 9.58 8.25
CA PRO A 51 8.71 10.14 7.27
C PRO A 51 8.41 11.65 7.42
N PRO A 52 7.75 12.30 6.43
CA PRO A 52 7.36 13.69 6.56
C PRO A 52 6.35 13.81 7.69
N THR A 53 6.36 14.93 8.38
CA THR A 53 5.39 15.21 9.43
C THR A 53 3.98 15.27 8.83
N LYS A 54 2.96 14.99 9.65
CA LYS A 54 1.55 15.07 9.21
C LYS A 54 1.21 16.44 8.64
N ASP A 55 1.85 17.50 9.12
CA ASP A 55 1.60 18.86 8.67
C ASP A 55 2.23 19.15 7.31
N GLU A 56 3.44 18.65 7.05
CA GLU A 56 4.05 18.69 5.70
C GLU A 56 3.22 17.93 4.67
N ILE A 57 2.68 16.76 5.06
CA ILE A 57 1.79 15.97 4.20
C ILE A 57 0.51 16.76 3.88
N ARG A 58 -0.08 17.47 4.86
CA ARG A 58 -1.30 18.27 4.67
C ARG A 58 -1.10 19.47 3.76
N LEU A 59 0.11 20.01 3.71
CA LEU A 59 0.47 21.14 2.86
C LEU A 59 0.83 20.73 1.42
N SER A 60 0.90 19.43 1.13
CA SER A 60 1.19 18.95 -0.22
C SER A 60 -0.03 19.04 -1.14
N TYR A 61 0.20 19.43 -2.39
CA TYR A 61 -0.83 19.49 -3.43
C TYR A 61 -0.52 18.46 -4.54
N PRO A 62 -1.50 17.64 -4.96
CA PRO A 62 -2.88 17.57 -4.47
C PRO A 62 -2.98 16.99 -3.06
N LEU A 63 -4.06 17.35 -2.34
CA LEU A 63 -4.35 16.84 -1.01
C LEU A 63 -4.29 15.30 -1.00
N PRO A 64 -3.45 14.69 -0.16
CA PRO A 64 -3.26 13.25 -0.18
C PRO A 64 -4.54 12.53 0.26
N LEU A 65 -4.97 11.56 -0.55
CA LEU A 65 -6.09 10.69 -0.21
C LEU A 65 -5.67 9.74 0.91
N ASN A 66 -6.25 9.90 2.10
CA ASN A 66 -5.99 9.04 3.24
C ASN A 66 -6.98 7.86 3.25
N LEU A 67 -6.52 6.67 2.86
CA LEU A 67 -7.29 5.43 2.93
C LEU A 67 -6.73 4.55 4.04
N LEU A 68 -7.55 4.24 5.05
CA LEU A 68 -7.21 3.23 6.04
C LEU A 68 -7.50 1.83 5.49
N SER A 69 -6.92 0.81 6.10
CA SER A 69 -7.19 -0.59 5.74
C SER A 69 -8.69 -0.91 5.73
N LYS A 70 -9.45 -0.37 6.70
CA LYS A 70 -10.90 -0.53 6.80
C LYS A 70 -11.64 0.07 5.59
N ASP A 71 -11.15 1.19 5.06
CA ASP A 71 -11.76 1.87 3.90
C ASP A 71 -11.53 1.04 2.64
N ILE A 72 -10.32 0.50 2.47
CA ILE A 72 -9.98 -0.40 1.36
C ILE A 72 -10.79 -1.69 1.45
N GLU A 73 -10.88 -2.30 2.64
CA GLU A 73 -11.68 -3.50 2.86
C GLU A 73 -13.17 -3.26 2.58
N ALA A 74 -13.70 -2.10 2.96
CA ALA A 74 -15.08 -1.71 2.66
C ALA A 74 -15.32 -1.53 1.16
N GLN A 75 -14.36 -0.94 0.43
CA GLN A 75 -14.43 -0.84 -1.03
C GLN A 75 -14.41 -2.21 -1.70
N VAL A 76 -13.47 -3.09 -1.30
CA VAL A 76 -13.39 -4.46 -1.83
C VAL A 76 -14.69 -5.23 -1.59
N LYS A 77 -15.28 -5.09 -0.39
CA LYS A 77 -16.58 -5.70 -0.06
C LYS A 77 -17.70 -5.20 -0.95
N LYS A 78 -17.82 -3.88 -1.15
CA LYS A 78 -18.81 -3.26 -2.05
C LYS A 78 -18.69 -3.75 -3.49
N THR A 79 -17.46 -3.91 -4.00
CA THR A 79 -17.24 -4.44 -5.35
C THR A 79 -17.44 -5.95 -5.48
N SER A 80 -17.49 -6.68 -4.35
CA SER A 80 -17.62 -8.15 -4.33
C SER A 80 -19.03 -8.66 -4.09
N THR A 81 -19.96 -7.81 -3.66
CA THR A 81 -21.40 -8.14 -3.69
C THR A 81 -21.87 -7.94 -5.13
N PRO A 82 -22.15 -9.02 -5.89
CA PRO A 82 -22.81 -8.85 -7.16
C PRO A 82 -24.21 -8.34 -6.85
N ASP A 83 -24.63 -7.28 -7.55
CA ASP A 83 -26.00 -6.80 -7.57
C ASP A 83 -26.93 -7.98 -7.86
N SER A 84 -27.42 -8.60 -6.79
CA SER A 84 -28.52 -9.54 -6.81
C SER A 84 -29.74 -8.70 -6.49
N ASN A 85 -30.72 -8.73 -7.41
CA ASN A 85 -32.04 -8.05 -7.43
C ASN A 85 -32.04 -6.94 -8.51
N THR A 86 -32.89 -6.90 -9.54
CA THR A 86 -34.25 -7.42 -9.84
C THR A 86 -34.45 -7.21 -11.36
N ILE A 87 -35.10 -8.09 -12.15
CA ILE A 87 -36.55 -8.29 -12.38
C ILE A 87 -36.76 -9.70 -12.93
#